data_AF-A0A929EUY9-F1
#
_entry.id   AF-A0A929EUY9-F1
#
_cell.length_a   1.000
_cell.length_b   1.000
_cell.length_c   1.000
_cell.angle_alpha   90.00
_cell.angle_beta   90.00
_cell.angle_gamma   90.00
#
_symmetry.space_group_name_H-M   'P 1'
#
loop_
_entity.id
_entity.type
_entity.pdbx_description
1 polymer ?
#
loop_
_entity_poly.entity_id
_entity_poly.type
_entity_poly.pdbx_seq_one_letter_code
_entity_poly.pdbx_strand_id
1 'polypeptide(L)'
;MGAPAAIAELKEICAYSWHGESANQAQRALRRRAFSGIDDSNIAAGPPSDLSPERCEVFISPVDSQGDATLCLIVEGKDERSEALCITYNDEVGIIDAYGSRRIKKKEILQMIDEIKTEEAAFVQVDSDYFLQLLNNALSLNEKYDFPLPLELCYRKDMLKGHLAPSPFTPGFRLSLLRRIRKDSSLLKRGAEILEKDAFAEWPLSSYSSFDYAEQWIYTKVGRPLSLMDNACIKQFSLEVLLPNKGLISKRLTFAAYFLEKMGDIDGVELSLASALELHSKRGRQFIEIPFIKELAKKSIEYCATQISEGSDPREYYEDID
;
A
#
# COMPACT_ATOMS: atom_id res chain seq x y z
N MET A 1 26.91 1.47 16.25
CA MET A 1 27.08 1.98 14.87
C MET A 1 28.47 1.64 14.38
N GLY A 2 28.57 0.98 13.22
CA GLY A 2 29.87 0.76 12.58
C GLY A 2 30.47 2.10 12.18
N ALA A 3 31.76 2.27 12.45
CA ALA A 3 32.52 3.47 12.12
C ALA A 3 32.29 4.03 10.68
N PRO A 4 32.00 3.23 9.64
CA PRO A 4 31.76 3.74 8.28
C PRO A 4 30.42 4.47 8.08
N ALA A 5 29.33 3.98 8.67
CA ALA A 5 27.99 4.54 8.46
C ALA A 5 27.88 5.97 9.02
N ALA A 6 28.49 6.20 10.19
CA ALA A 6 28.57 7.53 10.78
C ALA A 6 29.39 8.53 9.93
N ILE A 7 30.33 8.08 9.09
CA ILE A 7 31.10 9.00 8.21
C ILE A 7 30.25 9.45 7.04
N ALA A 8 29.55 8.51 6.39
CA ALA A 8 28.67 8.82 5.27
C ALA A 8 27.61 9.83 5.69
N GLU A 9 27.01 9.61 6.86
CA GLU A 9 26.02 10.49 7.48
C GLU A 9 26.57 11.88 7.81
N LEU A 10 27.78 11.96 8.39
CA LEU A 10 28.42 13.26 8.65
C LEU A 10 28.79 14.01 7.36
N LYS A 11 29.24 13.31 6.31
CA LYS A 11 29.55 13.90 4.99
C LYS A 11 28.26 14.40 4.31
N GLU A 12 27.16 13.67 4.47
CA GLU A 12 25.84 14.03 3.95
C GLU A 12 25.25 15.24 4.69
N ILE A 13 25.31 15.27 6.03
CA ILE A 13 24.93 16.43 6.83
C ILE A 13 25.71 17.66 6.37
N CYS A 14 27.03 17.56 6.16
CA CYS A 14 27.83 18.66 5.63
C CYS A 14 27.45 19.09 4.20
N ALA A 15 26.94 18.19 3.36
CA ALA A 15 26.59 18.47 1.97
C ALA A 15 25.19 19.11 1.82
N TYR A 16 24.24 18.74 2.67
CA TYR A 16 22.84 19.16 2.55
C TYR A 16 22.41 20.26 3.52
N SER A 17 23.17 20.56 4.57
CA SER A 17 22.85 21.69 5.47
C SER A 17 23.54 22.98 5.01
N TRP A 18 22.79 23.82 4.29
CA TRP A 18 23.23 25.10 3.70
C TRP A 18 23.43 26.24 4.73
N HIS A 19 24.17 25.97 5.81
CA HIS A 19 24.45 26.81 7.00
C HIS A 19 23.55 26.54 8.21
N GLY A 20 24.14 25.86 9.20
CA GLY A 20 23.55 25.60 10.50
C GLY A 20 24.57 25.01 11.47
N GLU A 21 24.27 25.02 12.76
CA GLU A 21 25.14 24.54 13.83
C GLU A 21 25.49 23.05 13.66
N SER A 22 24.55 22.26 13.12
CA SER A 22 24.73 20.84 12.78
C SER A 22 25.78 20.60 11.68
N ALA A 23 25.87 21.47 10.67
CA ALA A 23 26.89 21.38 9.62
C ALA A 23 28.31 21.55 10.20
N ASN A 24 28.46 22.52 11.11
CA ASN A 24 29.72 22.82 11.78
C ASN A 24 30.14 21.72 12.75
N GLN A 25 29.18 21.14 13.48
CA GLN A 25 29.43 20.00 14.36
C GLN A 25 29.85 18.76 13.55
N ALA A 26 29.18 18.49 12.43
CA ALA A 26 29.51 17.37 11.57
C ALA A 26 30.91 17.51 10.95
N GLN A 27 31.27 18.72 10.49
CA GLN A 27 32.58 19.00 9.93
C GLN A 27 33.71 18.89 10.97
N ARG A 28 33.45 19.30 12.22
CA ARG A 28 34.40 19.10 13.34
C ARG A 28 34.60 17.62 13.67
N ALA A 29 33.53 16.82 13.64
CA ALA A 29 33.61 15.38 13.86
C ALA A 29 34.42 14.68 12.75
N LEU A 30 34.21 15.04 11.49
CA LEU A 30 35.00 14.54 10.36
C LEU A 30 36.49 14.91 10.47
N ARG A 31 36.81 16.15 10.83
CA ARG A 31 38.21 16.59 10.99
C ARG A 31 38.94 15.90 12.14
N ARG A 32 38.31 15.76 13.31
CA ARG A 32 38.92 15.02 14.46
C ARG A 32 39.26 13.58 14.08
N ARG A 33 38.42 12.97 13.24
CA ARG A 33 38.59 11.59 12.82
C ARG A 33 39.67 11.42 11.75
N ALA A 34 39.78 12.34 10.80
CA ALA A 34 40.90 12.38 9.85
C ALA A 34 42.26 12.52 10.58
N PHE A 35 42.31 13.26 11.69
CA PHE A 35 43.48 13.33 12.57
C PHE A 35 43.80 12.04 13.32
N SER A 36 42.85 11.09 13.41
CA SER A 36 43.02 9.83 14.14
C SER A 36 43.58 8.67 13.28
N GLY A 37 43.95 8.94 12.02
CA GLY A 37 44.63 7.96 11.16
C GLY A 37 43.77 6.77 10.71
N ILE A 38 42.44 6.86 10.79
CA ILE A 38 41.54 5.81 10.29
C ILE A 38 41.50 5.91 8.76
N ASP A 39 42.06 4.92 8.09
CA ASP A 39 42.11 4.81 6.63
C ASP A 39 40.72 4.49 6.04
N ASP A 40 40.21 5.39 5.20
CA ASP A 40 38.89 5.32 4.53
C ASP A 40 38.81 4.19 3.47
N SER A 41 39.92 3.50 3.21
CA SER A 41 40.06 2.45 2.19
C SER A 41 39.33 1.13 2.50
N ASN A 42 38.84 0.93 3.73
CA ASN A 42 38.19 -0.30 4.20
C ASN A 42 36.66 -0.18 4.40
N ILE A 43 36.03 0.83 3.79
CA ILE A 43 34.58 0.99 3.82
C ILE A 43 33.96 -0.10 2.94
N ALA A 44 33.34 -1.09 3.58
CA ALA A 44 32.59 -2.15 2.91
C ALA A 44 31.72 -1.55 1.79
N ALA A 45 31.91 -2.03 0.57
CA ALA A 45 31.16 -1.60 -0.60
C ALA A 45 29.65 -1.61 -0.26
N GLY A 46 28.98 -0.49 -0.51
CA GLY A 46 27.52 -0.42 -0.38
C GLY A 46 26.84 -1.51 -1.21
N PRO A 47 25.55 -1.80 -0.94
CA PRO A 47 24.81 -2.80 -1.70
C PRO A 47 24.95 -2.52 -3.21
N PRO A 48 25.04 -3.57 -4.05
CA PRO A 48 25.11 -3.38 -5.50
C PRO A 48 23.88 -2.60 -5.95
N SER A 49 24.07 -1.54 -6.73
CA SER A 49 23.00 -0.70 -7.30
C SER A 49 22.18 -1.39 -8.40
N ASP A 50 22.33 -2.71 -8.53
CA ASP A 50 21.76 -3.51 -9.60
C ASP A 50 20.58 -4.31 -9.04
N LEU A 51 19.36 -3.87 -9.37
CA LEU A 51 18.11 -4.57 -9.05
C LEU A 51 17.87 -5.75 -10.01
N SER A 52 18.94 -6.42 -10.42
CA SER A 52 18.90 -7.60 -11.27
C SER A 52 18.02 -8.68 -10.60
N PRO A 53 17.14 -9.38 -11.34
CA PRO A 53 16.31 -10.45 -10.79
C PRO A 53 17.08 -11.57 -10.08
N GLU A 54 18.37 -11.74 -10.41
CA GLU A 54 19.26 -12.73 -9.79
C GLU A 54 19.67 -12.40 -8.36
N ARG A 55 19.50 -11.15 -7.93
CA ARG A 55 19.97 -10.64 -6.62
C ARG A 55 18.89 -9.90 -5.84
N CYS A 56 17.70 -9.80 -6.41
CA CYS A 56 16.64 -8.95 -5.91
C CYS A 56 15.31 -9.69 -5.99
N GLU A 57 14.63 -9.79 -4.86
CA GLU A 57 13.23 -10.22 -4.79
C GLU A 57 12.39 -9.04 -4.35
N VAL A 58 11.29 -8.79 -5.08
CA VAL A 58 10.34 -7.74 -4.75
C VAL A 58 8.96 -8.33 -4.56
N PHE A 59 8.28 -7.88 -3.51
CA PHE A 59 6.93 -8.29 -3.15
C PHE A 59 6.07 -7.06 -3.01
N ILE A 60 4.78 -7.22 -3.29
CA ILE A 60 3.80 -6.16 -3.12
C ILE A 60 2.54 -6.73 -2.48
N SER A 61 1.93 -5.97 -1.58
CA SER A 61 0.58 -6.25 -1.07
C SER A 61 -0.47 -5.69 -2.06
N PRO A 62 -1.72 -6.16 -2.00
CA PRO A 62 -2.83 -5.42 -2.61
C PRO A 62 -3.03 -4.08 -1.91
N VAL A 63 -3.80 -3.21 -2.56
CA VAL A 63 -4.29 -1.96 -1.98
C VAL A 63 -5.55 -2.26 -1.16
N ASP A 64 -5.58 -1.78 0.08
CA ASP A 64 -6.69 -1.95 1.02
C ASP A 64 -7.83 -0.92 0.81
N SER A 65 -8.80 -0.91 1.74
CA SER A 65 -9.92 0.04 1.72
C SER A 65 -9.52 1.50 1.95
N GLN A 66 -8.38 1.77 2.59
CA GLN A 66 -7.87 3.12 2.88
C GLN A 66 -6.92 3.63 1.81
N GLY A 67 -6.50 2.76 0.89
CA GLY A 67 -5.57 3.09 -0.18
C GLY A 67 -4.13 2.73 0.15
N ASP A 68 -3.91 2.02 1.25
CA ASP A 68 -2.59 1.62 1.71
C ASP A 68 -2.16 0.31 1.05
N ALA A 69 -0.88 0.23 0.73
CA ALA A 69 -0.21 -0.97 0.27
C ALA A 69 1.28 -0.93 0.63
N THR A 70 1.89 -2.10 0.69
CA THR A 70 3.29 -2.26 1.05
C THR A 70 4.10 -2.84 -0.10
N LEU A 71 5.27 -2.26 -0.33
CA LEU A 71 6.28 -2.71 -1.27
C LEU A 71 7.47 -3.24 -0.47
N CYS A 72 7.86 -4.50 -0.67
CA CYS A 72 9.00 -5.10 -0.01
C CYS A 72 10.10 -5.40 -1.02
N LEU A 73 11.32 -4.97 -0.72
CA LEU A 73 12.53 -5.21 -1.49
C LEU A 73 13.51 -6.00 -0.64
N ILE A 74 14.02 -7.10 -1.19
CA ILE A 74 15.06 -7.92 -0.57
C ILE A 74 16.23 -8.00 -1.56
N VAL A 75 17.41 -7.54 -1.15
CA VAL A 75 18.62 -7.53 -1.97
C VAL A 75 19.68 -8.45 -1.36
N GLU A 76 20.09 -9.48 -2.08
CA GLU A 76 21.21 -10.34 -1.69
C GLU A 76 22.53 -9.58 -1.81
N GLY A 77 23.23 -9.44 -0.69
CA GLY A 77 24.57 -8.85 -0.63
C GLY A 77 25.66 -9.87 -0.97
N LYS A 78 26.89 -9.38 -1.16
CA LYS A 78 28.04 -10.21 -1.57
C LYS A 78 28.51 -11.21 -0.50
N ASP A 79 28.18 -11.00 0.76
CA ASP A 79 28.66 -11.77 1.91
C ASP A 79 27.60 -12.74 2.47
N GLU A 80 26.73 -13.30 1.61
CA GLU A 80 25.57 -14.13 2.01
C GLU A 80 24.61 -13.45 3.01
N ARG A 81 24.67 -12.13 3.04
CA ARG A 81 23.91 -11.25 3.93
C ARG A 81 23.08 -10.34 3.07
N SER A 82 21.80 -10.24 3.36
CA SER A 82 20.89 -9.42 2.58
C SER A 82 20.44 -8.18 3.33
N GLU A 83 19.87 -7.26 2.57
CA GLU A 83 19.19 -6.08 3.07
C GLU A 83 17.72 -6.17 2.67
N ALA A 84 16.84 -5.80 3.58
CA ALA A 84 15.41 -5.69 3.32
C ALA A 84 14.95 -4.26 3.55
N LEU A 85 14.02 -3.81 2.71
CA LEU A 85 13.36 -2.52 2.80
C LEU A 85 11.88 -2.72 2.47
N CYS A 86 11.02 -2.42 3.42
CA CYS A 86 9.58 -2.41 3.26
C CYS A 86 9.11 -0.94 3.27
N ILE A 87 8.24 -0.60 2.33
CA ILE A 87 7.76 0.76 2.10
C ILE A 87 6.25 0.68 2.06
N THR A 88 5.57 1.38 2.97
CA THR A 88 4.12 1.53 2.92
C THR A 88 3.79 2.83 2.22
N TYR A 89 2.91 2.76 1.23
CA TYR A 89 2.41 3.92 0.51
C TYR A 89 0.88 3.95 0.54
N ASN A 90 0.35 5.16 0.52
CA ASN A 90 -1.05 5.46 0.33
C ASN A 90 -1.28 6.00 -1.09
N ASP A 91 -2.37 5.58 -1.74
CA ASP A 91 -2.66 5.93 -3.12
C ASP A 91 -3.05 7.40 -3.35
N GLU A 92 -3.24 8.19 -2.29
CA GLU A 92 -3.54 9.62 -2.34
C GLU A 92 -2.34 10.50 -1.95
N VAL A 93 -1.57 10.14 -0.92
CA VAL A 93 -0.50 11.00 -0.39
C VAL A 93 0.92 10.54 -0.70
N GLY A 94 1.11 9.30 -1.17
CA GLY A 94 2.43 8.74 -1.47
C GLY A 94 2.99 7.86 -0.35
N ILE A 95 4.30 7.82 -0.21
CA ILE A 95 4.99 7.01 0.80
C ILE A 95 4.72 7.59 2.19
N ILE A 96 4.14 6.78 3.08
CA ILE A 96 3.75 7.16 4.44
C ILE A 96 4.66 6.56 5.51
N ASP A 97 5.25 5.39 5.24
CA ASP A 97 6.18 4.74 6.16
C ASP A 97 7.22 3.90 5.42
N ALA A 98 8.35 3.66 6.07
CA ALA A 98 9.35 2.71 5.61
C ALA A 98 10.10 2.12 6.80
N TYR A 99 10.37 0.82 6.73
CA TYR A 99 11.22 0.12 7.68
C TYR A 99 12.17 -0.81 6.93
N GLY A 100 13.32 -1.11 7.52
CA GLY A 100 14.26 -2.01 6.88
C GLY A 100 15.25 -2.63 7.85
N SER A 101 15.91 -3.67 7.39
CA SER A 101 16.97 -4.34 8.14
C SER A 101 18.18 -4.59 7.26
N ARG A 102 19.37 -4.61 7.87
CA ARG A 102 20.64 -4.84 7.18
C ARG A 102 21.28 -6.10 7.72
N ARG A 103 22.05 -6.78 6.86
CA ARG A 103 22.84 -7.96 7.24
C ARG A 103 21.98 -9.09 7.77
N ILE A 104 20.80 -9.26 7.19
CA ILE A 104 19.86 -10.33 7.50
C ILE A 104 20.45 -11.64 6.98
N LYS A 105 20.38 -12.70 7.80
CA LYS A 105 20.84 -14.01 7.36
C LYS A 105 19.84 -14.61 6.38
N LYS A 106 20.33 -15.40 5.42
CA LYS A 106 19.47 -16.12 4.45
C LYS A 106 18.28 -16.86 5.09
N LYS A 107 18.48 -17.50 6.24
CA LYS A 107 17.40 -18.18 6.97
C LYS A 107 16.30 -17.22 7.44
N GLU A 108 16.67 -16.06 7.97
CA GLU A 108 15.72 -15.05 8.46
C GLU A 108 14.94 -14.43 7.31
N ILE A 109 15.57 -14.28 6.14
CA ILE A 109 14.89 -13.84 4.91
C ILE A 109 13.88 -14.87 4.45
N LEU A 110 14.28 -16.15 4.39
CA LEU A 110 13.38 -17.22 3.98
C LEU A 110 12.19 -17.31 4.93
N GLN A 111 12.41 -17.11 6.23
CA GLN A 111 11.33 -17.02 7.21
C GLN A 111 10.44 -15.80 6.96
N MET A 112 11.00 -14.61 6.75
CA MET A 112 10.23 -13.40 6.45
C MET A 112 9.41 -13.56 5.15
N ILE A 113 9.99 -14.16 4.11
CA ILE A 113 9.28 -14.47 2.85
C ILE A 113 8.15 -15.48 3.11
N ASP A 114 8.37 -16.47 3.97
CA ASP A 114 7.36 -17.47 4.32
C ASP A 114 6.22 -16.85 5.12
N GLU A 115 6.52 -16.02 6.12
CA GLU A 115 5.54 -15.24 6.91
C GLU A 115 4.72 -14.32 6.00
N ILE A 116 5.37 -13.55 5.11
CA ILE A 116 4.73 -12.71 4.09
C ILE A 116 3.79 -13.53 3.19
N LYS A 117 4.19 -14.75 2.81
CA LYS A 117 3.40 -15.61 1.92
C LYS A 117 2.25 -16.34 2.62
N THR A 118 2.40 -16.67 3.91
CA THR A 118 1.48 -17.57 4.62
C THR A 118 0.57 -16.86 5.59
N GLU A 119 1.06 -15.84 6.30
CA GLU A 119 0.31 -15.09 7.31
C GLU A 119 -0.30 -13.81 6.70
N GLU A 120 0.44 -13.15 5.80
CA GLU A 120 -0.01 -11.95 5.08
C GLU A 120 -0.48 -12.31 3.67
N ALA A 121 -1.32 -13.34 3.55
CA ALA A 121 -1.73 -14.13 2.36
C ALA A 121 -1.96 -13.40 1.01
N ALA A 122 -1.93 -12.07 0.97
CA ALA A 122 -2.05 -11.25 -0.21
C ALA A 122 -0.72 -10.72 -0.78
N PHE A 123 0.43 -10.88 -0.12
CA PHE A 123 1.69 -10.46 -0.75
C PHE A 123 2.09 -11.37 -1.91
N VAL A 124 2.48 -10.75 -3.02
CA VAL A 124 2.88 -11.47 -4.23
C VAL A 124 4.22 -10.98 -4.76
N GLN A 125 5.03 -11.93 -5.22
CA GLN A 125 6.30 -11.62 -5.88
C GLN A 125 6.01 -11.06 -7.27
N VAL A 126 6.65 -9.95 -7.63
CA VAL A 126 6.48 -9.28 -8.93
C VAL A 126 7.81 -8.99 -9.61
N ASP A 127 7.75 -8.50 -10.84
CA ASP A 127 8.90 -7.97 -11.54
C ASP A 127 9.36 -6.62 -10.94
N SER A 128 10.68 -6.36 -10.97
CA SER A 128 11.28 -5.12 -10.47
C SER A 128 10.72 -3.88 -11.18
N ASP A 129 10.35 -3.97 -12.45
CA ASP A 129 9.82 -2.83 -13.21
C ASP A 129 8.47 -2.37 -12.63
N TYR A 130 7.58 -3.30 -12.28
CA TYR A 130 6.31 -2.99 -11.66
C TYR A 130 6.48 -2.42 -10.25
N PHE A 131 7.36 -3.01 -9.44
CA PHE A 131 7.73 -2.47 -8.13
C PHE A 131 8.20 -1.01 -8.25
N LEU A 132 9.11 -0.73 -9.19
CA LEU A 132 9.65 0.61 -9.43
C LEU A 132 8.58 1.58 -9.95
N GLN A 133 7.64 1.13 -10.78
CA GLN A 133 6.51 1.96 -11.22
C GLN A 133 5.64 2.42 -10.05
N LEU A 134 5.32 1.51 -9.12
CA LEU A 134 4.53 1.85 -7.92
C LEU A 134 5.31 2.78 -6.99
N LEU A 135 6.58 2.48 -6.74
CA LEU A 135 7.45 3.29 -5.89
C LEU A 135 7.60 4.72 -6.44
N ASN A 136 7.90 4.86 -7.73
CA ASN A 136 8.08 6.16 -8.37
C ASN A 136 6.75 6.94 -8.46
N ASN A 137 5.63 6.25 -8.56
CA ASN A 137 4.32 6.87 -8.43
C ASN A 137 4.07 7.40 -7.02
N ALA A 138 4.36 6.61 -5.98
CA ALA A 138 4.24 7.05 -4.60
C ALA A 138 5.13 8.27 -4.32
N LEU A 139 6.39 8.26 -4.79
CA LEU A 139 7.27 9.42 -4.71
C LEU A 139 6.69 10.66 -5.42
N SER A 140 6.08 10.49 -6.59
CA SER A 140 5.44 11.61 -7.29
C SER A 140 4.26 12.21 -6.51
N LEU A 141 3.55 11.39 -5.72
CA LEU A 141 2.50 11.86 -4.82
C LEU A 141 3.09 12.62 -3.63
N ASN A 142 4.18 12.12 -3.02
CA ASN A 142 4.89 12.85 -1.98
C ASN A 142 5.30 14.26 -2.46
N GLU A 143 5.91 14.36 -3.65
CA GLU A 143 6.30 15.66 -4.23
C GLU A 143 5.08 16.55 -4.53
N LYS A 144 4.00 15.97 -5.07
CA LYS A 144 2.80 16.72 -5.44
C LYS A 144 2.08 17.31 -4.22
N TYR A 145 2.06 16.59 -3.11
CA TYR A 145 1.32 16.95 -1.90
C TYR A 145 2.21 17.49 -0.76
N ASP A 146 3.51 17.68 -1.03
CA ASP A 146 4.51 18.10 -0.04
C ASP A 146 4.51 17.19 1.20
N PHE A 147 4.30 15.88 0.99
CA PHE A 147 4.28 14.88 2.06
C PHE A 147 5.71 14.37 2.32
N PRO A 148 6.25 14.53 3.55
CA PRO A 148 7.64 14.23 3.83
C PRO A 148 7.94 12.72 3.67
N LEU A 149 9.12 12.41 3.13
CA LEU A 149 9.57 11.02 3.04
C LEU A 149 9.97 10.48 4.41
N PRO A 150 9.67 9.20 4.72
CA PRO A 150 10.14 8.54 5.93
C PRO A 150 11.67 8.57 6.04
N LEU A 151 12.17 8.77 7.26
CA LEU A 151 13.61 8.84 7.53
C LEU A 151 14.34 7.56 7.12
N GLU A 152 13.72 6.40 7.32
CA GLU A 152 14.32 5.11 6.96
C GLU A 152 14.54 4.99 5.45
N LEU A 153 13.58 5.47 4.64
CA LEU A 153 13.75 5.51 3.18
C LEU A 153 14.89 6.44 2.79
N CYS A 154 14.99 7.61 3.42
CA CYS A 154 16.11 8.53 3.20
C CYS A 154 17.46 7.86 3.51
N TYR A 155 17.53 7.08 4.59
CA TYR A 155 18.72 6.34 5.02
C TYR A 155 19.07 5.16 4.09
N ARG A 156 18.08 4.58 3.42
CA ARG A 156 18.23 3.36 2.60
C ARG A 156 18.09 3.56 1.10
N LYS A 157 17.94 4.80 0.64
CA LYS A 157 17.84 5.16 -0.79
C LYS A 157 18.97 4.59 -1.64
N ASP A 158 20.13 4.30 -1.06
CA ASP A 158 21.26 3.67 -1.75
C ASP A 158 20.91 2.28 -2.31
N MET A 159 19.98 1.54 -1.70
CA MET A 159 19.46 0.27 -2.23
C MET A 159 18.73 0.45 -3.57
N LEU A 160 18.23 1.67 -3.83
CA LEU A 160 17.42 2.04 -4.99
C LEU A 160 18.15 3.05 -5.90
N LYS A 161 19.46 3.20 -5.70
CA LYS A 161 20.26 4.22 -6.37
C LYS A 161 20.19 4.05 -7.89
N GLY A 162 19.82 5.13 -8.58
CA GLY A 162 19.67 5.16 -10.03
C GLY A 162 18.29 4.73 -10.54
N HIS A 163 17.40 4.24 -9.66
CA HIS A 163 16.06 3.79 -10.01
C HIS A 163 14.94 4.71 -9.49
N LEU A 164 15.27 5.61 -8.55
CA LEU A 164 14.35 6.61 -8.02
C LEU A 164 14.19 7.76 -9.02
N ALA A 165 13.01 7.84 -9.63
CA ALA A 165 12.61 8.88 -10.56
C ALA A 165 11.11 9.14 -10.39
N PRO A 166 10.71 10.10 -9.53
CA PRO A 166 9.31 10.43 -9.28
C PRO A 166 8.54 10.59 -10.59
N SER A 167 7.55 9.73 -10.81
CA SER A 167 6.79 9.70 -12.05
C SER A 167 5.40 9.14 -11.78
N PRO A 168 4.33 9.86 -12.16
CA PRO A 168 2.98 9.34 -12.06
C PRO A 168 2.82 8.03 -12.83
N PHE A 169 2.07 7.11 -12.24
CA PHE A 169 1.71 5.83 -12.86
C PHE A 169 0.18 5.72 -12.94
N THR A 170 -0.30 5.15 -14.04
CA THR A 170 -1.70 4.78 -14.19
C THR A 170 -1.76 3.46 -14.93
N PRO A 171 -2.38 2.43 -14.36
CA PRO A 171 -2.52 1.15 -15.03
C PRO A 171 -3.19 1.28 -16.41
N GLY A 172 -2.56 0.69 -17.42
CA GLY A 172 -3.04 0.72 -18.80
C GLY A 172 -3.61 -0.63 -19.21
N PHE A 173 -4.84 -0.66 -19.70
CA PHE A 173 -5.46 -1.87 -20.25
C PHE A 173 -5.78 -1.71 -21.74
N ARG A 174 -5.73 -2.83 -22.48
CA ARG A 174 -6.07 -2.83 -23.90
C ARG A 174 -7.51 -2.38 -24.12
N LEU A 175 -7.73 -1.43 -25.03
CA LEU A 175 -9.08 -0.94 -25.34
C LEU A 175 -10.04 -2.04 -25.81
N SER A 176 -9.53 -3.07 -26.49
CA SER A 176 -10.33 -4.24 -26.89
C SER A 176 -10.87 -5.01 -25.69
N LEU A 177 -10.07 -5.21 -24.65
CA LEU A 177 -10.46 -5.84 -23.39
C LEU A 177 -11.57 -5.04 -22.71
N LEU A 178 -11.35 -3.74 -22.51
CA LEU A 178 -12.34 -2.85 -21.86
C LEU A 178 -13.67 -2.82 -22.62
N ARG A 179 -13.64 -2.81 -23.96
CA ARG A 179 -14.86 -2.86 -24.80
C ARG A 179 -15.60 -4.19 -24.67
N ARG A 180 -14.88 -5.31 -24.52
CA ARG A 180 -15.48 -6.62 -24.29
C ARG A 180 -16.16 -6.67 -22.92
N ILE A 181 -15.43 -6.32 -21.86
CA ILE A 181 -15.94 -6.31 -20.48
C ILE A 181 -17.21 -5.47 -20.37
N ARG A 182 -17.21 -4.26 -20.95
CA ARG A 182 -18.37 -3.36 -20.93
C ARG A 182 -19.64 -3.94 -21.58
N LYS A 183 -19.50 -4.88 -22.51
CA LYS A 183 -20.62 -5.54 -23.20
C LYS A 183 -21.08 -6.81 -22.48
N ASP A 184 -20.27 -7.32 -21.55
CA ASP A 184 -20.55 -8.56 -20.86
C ASP A 184 -21.41 -8.32 -19.62
N SER A 185 -22.73 -8.52 -19.78
CA SER A 185 -23.68 -8.37 -18.68
C SER A 185 -23.49 -9.40 -17.55
N SER A 186 -22.78 -10.52 -17.80
CA SER A 186 -22.51 -11.54 -16.79
C SER A 186 -21.47 -11.05 -15.79
N LEU A 187 -20.35 -10.48 -16.27
CA LEU A 187 -19.33 -9.86 -15.41
C LEU A 187 -19.92 -8.77 -14.51
N LEU A 188 -20.80 -7.92 -15.07
CA LEU A 188 -21.46 -6.86 -14.30
C LEU A 188 -22.41 -7.39 -13.21
N LYS A 189 -22.93 -8.61 -13.34
CA LYS A 189 -23.75 -9.26 -12.29
C LYS A 189 -22.89 -9.91 -11.23
N ARG A 190 -21.75 -10.47 -11.64
CA ARG A 190 -20.77 -11.16 -10.80
C ARG A 190 -19.81 -10.21 -10.07
N GLY A 191 -19.85 -8.90 -10.33
CA GLY A 191 -18.89 -7.94 -9.77
C GLY A 191 -18.73 -7.93 -8.24
N ALA A 192 -19.68 -8.49 -7.48
CA ALA A 192 -19.54 -8.70 -6.04
C ALA A 192 -18.56 -9.84 -5.68
N GLU A 193 -18.41 -10.85 -6.53
CA GLU A 193 -17.53 -12.02 -6.33
C GLU A 193 -16.06 -11.62 -6.18
N ILE A 194 -15.67 -10.43 -6.64
CA ILE A 194 -14.30 -9.93 -6.45
C ILE A 194 -13.94 -9.78 -4.96
N LEU A 195 -14.92 -9.48 -4.10
CA LEU A 195 -14.74 -9.31 -2.66
C LEU A 195 -14.54 -10.64 -1.92
N GLU A 196 -14.59 -11.78 -2.63
CA GLU A 196 -14.25 -13.10 -2.09
C GLU A 196 -12.80 -13.50 -2.40
N LYS A 197 -12.05 -12.66 -3.11
CA LYS A 197 -10.63 -12.90 -3.39
C LYS A 197 -9.77 -12.34 -2.27
N ASP A 198 -8.65 -13.00 -1.99
CA ASP A 198 -7.71 -12.59 -0.93
C ASP A 198 -7.17 -11.17 -1.12
N ALA A 199 -6.99 -10.74 -2.38
CA ALA A 199 -6.59 -9.36 -2.72
C ALA A 199 -7.60 -8.28 -2.26
N PHE A 200 -8.81 -8.68 -1.86
CA PHE A 200 -9.89 -7.81 -1.39
C PHE A 200 -10.26 -8.07 0.08
N ALA A 201 -9.46 -8.85 0.82
CA ALA A 201 -9.75 -9.18 2.22
C ALA A 201 -9.89 -7.92 3.10
N GLU A 202 -9.07 -6.90 2.84
CA GLU A 202 -9.04 -5.63 3.59
C GLU A 202 -9.84 -4.49 2.92
N TRP A 203 -10.69 -4.82 1.94
CA TRP A 203 -11.57 -3.83 1.32
C TRP A 203 -12.78 -3.37 2.15
N PRO A 204 -13.34 -4.15 3.10
CA PRO A 204 -14.34 -3.62 4.02
C PRO A 204 -13.82 -2.35 4.71
N LEU A 205 -14.63 -1.30 4.70
CA LEU A 205 -14.26 -0.01 5.30
C LEU A 205 -14.39 -0.06 6.82
N SER A 206 -13.42 0.56 7.49
CA SER A 206 -13.33 0.66 8.94
C SER A 206 -13.34 2.11 9.44
N SER A 207 -13.94 3.03 8.68
CA SER A 207 -14.07 4.44 9.09
C SER A 207 -15.06 4.62 10.22
N TYR A 208 -14.98 5.73 10.97
CA TYR A 208 -15.93 6.04 12.05
C TYR A 208 -17.39 6.01 11.60
N SER A 209 -17.70 6.54 10.41
CA SER A 209 -19.04 6.42 9.84
C SER A 209 -19.46 4.96 9.63
N SER A 210 -18.53 4.07 9.27
CA SER A 210 -18.83 2.63 9.14
C SER A 210 -19.20 2.01 10.49
N PHE A 211 -18.56 2.43 11.57
CA PHE A 211 -18.94 2.04 12.93
C PHE A 211 -20.30 2.60 13.35
N ASP A 212 -20.63 3.87 13.02
CA ASP A 212 -21.96 4.45 13.29
C ASP A 212 -23.08 3.62 12.63
N TYR A 213 -22.88 3.23 11.37
CA TYR A 213 -23.82 2.39 10.63
C TYR A 213 -23.89 0.96 11.17
N ALA A 214 -22.76 0.39 11.61
CA ALA A 214 -22.71 -0.93 12.23
C ALA A 214 -23.46 -0.97 13.56
N GLU A 215 -23.30 0.05 14.40
CA GLU A 215 -24.02 0.21 15.65
C GLU A 215 -25.54 0.32 15.42
N GLN A 216 -25.97 1.19 14.50
CA GLN A 216 -27.38 1.29 14.08
C GLN A 216 -27.93 -0.06 13.60
N TRP A 217 -27.11 -0.80 12.84
CA TRP A 217 -27.47 -2.11 12.34
C TRP A 217 -27.62 -3.16 13.46
N ILE A 218 -26.71 -3.20 14.43
CA ILE A 218 -26.78 -4.05 15.62
C ILE A 218 -28.05 -3.76 16.42
N TYR A 219 -28.33 -2.49 16.73
CA TYR A 219 -29.53 -2.11 17.48
C TYR A 219 -30.82 -2.48 16.75
N THR A 220 -30.82 -2.41 15.42
CA THR A 220 -31.99 -2.73 14.59
C THR A 220 -32.26 -4.23 14.48
N LYS A 221 -31.23 -5.09 14.63
CA LYS A 221 -31.38 -6.55 14.64
C LYS A 221 -32.16 -7.08 15.85
N VAL A 222 -32.28 -6.29 16.92
CA VAL A 222 -33.07 -6.65 18.10
C VAL A 222 -34.57 -6.46 17.80
N GLY A 223 -35.23 -7.51 17.31
CA GLY A 223 -36.70 -7.63 17.32
C GLY A 223 -37.47 -7.28 16.04
N ARG A 224 -36.85 -7.24 14.85
CA ARG A 224 -37.55 -6.99 13.56
C ARG A 224 -37.19 -7.98 12.44
N PRO A 225 -38.07 -8.15 11.41
CA PRO A 225 -37.74 -8.95 10.22
C PRO A 225 -36.57 -8.32 9.46
N LEU A 226 -35.46 -9.06 9.38
CA LEU A 226 -34.13 -8.60 8.96
C LEU A 226 -34.09 -7.96 7.56
N SER A 227 -34.82 -8.48 6.59
CA SER A 227 -34.51 -8.21 5.17
C SER A 227 -34.82 -6.82 4.62
N LEU A 228 -35.77 -6.05 5.18
CA LEU A 228 -36.13 -4.73 4.62
C LEU A 228 -35.30 -3.59 5.23
N MET A 229 -34.94 -3.70 6.51
CA MET A 229 -34.15 -2.69 7.22
C MET A 229 -32.66 -2.80 6.88
N ASP A 230 -32.17 -4.03 6.66
CA ASP A 230 -30.81 -4.27 6.15
C ASP A 230 -30.59 -3.52 4.82
N ASN A 231 -31.56 -3.60 3.92
CA ASN A 231 -31.50 -2.92 2.63
C ASN A 231 -31.54 -1.39 2.75
N ALA A 232 -32.26 -0.84 3.72
CA ALA A 232 -32.31 0.61 3.96
C ALA A 232 -30.97 1.13 4.49
N CYS A 233 -30.40 0.44 5.50
CA CYS A 233 -29.10 0.77 6.08
C CYS A 233 -27.98 0.67 5.03
N ILE A 234 -27.91 -0.44 4.29
CA ILE A 234 -26.94 -0.63 3.19
C ILE A 234 -27.07 0.47 2.13
N LYS A 235 -28.30 0.83 1.76
CA LYS A 235 -28.55 1.90 0.77
C LYS A 235 -28.06 3.25 1.28
N GLN A 236 -28.33 3.58 2.54
CA GLN A 236 -27.94 4.87 3.11
C GLN A 236 -26.41 4.94 3.27
N PHE A 237 -25.77 3.90 3.81
CA PHE A 237 -24.31 3.77 3.84
C PHE A 237 -23.69 3.93 2.45
N SER A 238 -24.27 3.28 1.43
CA SER A 238 -23.79 3.41 0.05
C SER A 238 -23.84 4.85 -0.44
N LEU A 239 -24.89 5.61 -0.11
CA LEU A 239 -25.06 6.99 -0.56
C LEU A 239 -24.21 7.99 0.23
N GLU A 240 -24.02 7.78 1.52
CA GLU A 240 -23.34 8.73 2.41
C GLU A 240 -21.84 8.45 2.54
N VAL A 241 -21.41 7.18 2.48
CA VAL A 241 -20.00 6.78 2.69
C VAL A 241 -19.32 6.39 1.38
N LEU A 242 -19.95 5.54 0.57
CA LEU A 242 -19.32 5.02 -0.66
C LEU A 242 -19.40 5.98 -1.84
N LEU A 243 -20.56 6.61 -2.06
CA LEU A 243 -20.79 7.47 -3.23
C LEU A 243 -19.85 8.69 -3.28
N PRO A 244 -19.55 9.40 -2.17
CA PRO A 244 -18.56 10.48 -2.19
C PRO A 244 -17.18 10.01 -2.66
N ASN A 245 -16.82 8.77 -2.31
CA ASN A 245 -15.53 8.16 -2.63
C ASN A 245 -15.54 7.36 -3.93
N LYS A 246 -16.61 7.43 -4.73
CA LYS A 246 -16.78 6.66 -5.96
C LYS A 246 -15.58 6.75 -6.92
N GLY A 247 -14.98 7.93 -7.05
CA GLY A 247 -13.80 8.13 -7.91
C GLY A 247 -12.59 7.35 -7.42
N LEU A 248 -12.34 7.39 -6.11
CA LEU A 248 -11.26 6.65 -5.45
C LEU A 248 -11.49 5.14 -5.52
N ILE A 249 -12.70 4.68 -5.21
CA ILE A 249 -13.07 3.26 -5.32
C ILE A 249 -12.80 2.73 -6.73
N SER A 250 -13.18 3.47 -7.76
CA SER A 250 -12.94 3.07 -9.14
C SER A 250 -11.45 3.04 -9.51
N LYS A 251 -10.68 4.03 -9.04
CA LYS A 251 -9.22 4.07 -9.19
C LYS A 251 -8.59 2.85 -8.52
N ARG A 252 -8.95 2.55 -7.26
CA ARG A 252 -8.45 1.39 -6.51
C ARG A 252 -8.82 0.07 -7.17
N LEU A 253 -10.03 -0.07 -7.72
CA LEU A 253 -10.41 -1.24 -8.52
C LEU A 253 -9.54 -1.39 -9.78
N THR A 254 -9.13 -0.29 -10.40
CA THR A 254 -8.25 -0.31 -11.57
C THR A 254 -6.82 -0.73 -11.21
N PHE A 255 -6.31 -0.28 -10.05
CA PHE A 255 -5.02 -0.73 -9.52
C PHE A 255 -5.07 -2.20 -9.08
N ALA A 256 -6.13 -2.62 -8.39
CA ALA A 256 -6.36 -4.01 -8.03
C ALA A 256 -6.43 -4.92 -9.26
N ALA A 257 -7.10 -4.49 -10.34
CA ALA A 257 -7.10 -5.23 -11.60
C ALA A 257 -5.68 -5.43 -12.16
N TYR A 258 -4.81 -4.43 -12.05
CA TYR A 258 -3.44 -4.52 -12.56
C TYR A 258 -2.57 -5.44 -11.68
N PHE A 259 -2.76 -5.36 -10.36
CA PHE A 259 -2.18 -6.30 -9.40
C PHE A 259 -2.59 -7.76 -9.71
N LEU A 260 -3.87 -8.02 -9.96
CA LEU A 260 -4.38 -9.34 -10.33
C LEU A 260 -3.84 -9.82 -11.69
N GLU A 261 -3.61 -8.90 -12.64
CA GLU A 261 -2.97 -9.24 -13.92
C GLU A 261 -1.56 -9.78 -13.70
N LYS A 262 -0.79 -9.19 -12.77
CA LYS A 262 0.55 -9.65 -12.40
C LYS A 262 0.55 -11.00 -11.69
N MET A 263 -0.54 -11.34 -11.01
CA MET A 263 -0.77 -12.67 -10.44
C MET A 263 -1.27 -13.71 -11.45
N GLY A 264 -1.66 -13.29 -12.67
CA GLY A 264 -2.30 -14.16 -13.65
C GLY A 264 -3.76 -14.49 -13.35
N ASP A 265 -4.43 -13.76 -12.46
CA ASP A 265 -5.85 -13.95 -12.13
C ASP A 265 -6.77 -13.20 -13.10
N ILE A 266 -6.98 -13.80 -14.27
CA ILE A 266 -7.74 -13.19 -15.37
C ILE A 266 -9.21 -12.91 -14.99
N ASP A 267 -9.87 -13.79 -14.25
CA ASP A 267 -11.26 -13.57 -13.81
C ASP A 267 -11.33 -12.39 -12.83
N GLY A 268 -10.37 -12.30 -11.92
CA GLY A 268 -10.23 -11.14 -11.03
C GLY A 268 -10.02 -9.83 -11.79
N VAL A 269 -9.11 -9.80 -12.76
CA VAL A 269 -8.89 -8.64 -13.64
C VAL A 269 -10.21 -8.19 -14.28
N GLU A 270 -10.95 -9.14 -14.86
CA GLU A 270 -12.20 -8.85 -15.57
C GLU A 270 -13.29 -8.33 -14.63
N LEU A 271 -13.45 -8.93 -13.45
CA LEU A 271 -14.43 -8.51 -12.44
C LEU A 271 -14.10 -7.14 -11.84
N SER A 272 -12.84 -6.87 -11.49
CA SER A 272 -12.41 -5.56 -10.97
C SER A 272 -12.63 -4.46 -12.01
N LEU A 273 -12.25 -4.69 -13.26
CA LEU A 273 -12.48 -3.74 -14.36
C LEU A 273 -13.97 -3.57 -14.67
N ALA A 274 -14.77 -4.64 -14.63
CA ALA A 274 -16.22 -4.55 -14.82
C ALA A 274 -16.85 -3.62 -13.78
N SER A 275 -16.49 -3.81 -12.51
CA SER A 275 -16.95 -2.97 -11.39
C SER A 275 -16.49 -1.52 -11.55
N ALA A 276 -15.21 -1.27 -11.88
CA ALA A 276 -14.67 0.08 -12.11
C ALA A 276 -15.39 0.81 -13.26
N LEU A 277 -15.60 0.12 -14.39
CA LEU A 277 -16.29 0.66 -15.56
C LEU A 277 -17.76 0.98 -15.27
N GLU A 278 -18.44 0.12 -14.48
CA GLU A 278 -19.83 0.33 -14.10
C GLU A 278 -19.98 1.56 -13.21
N LEU A 279 -19.05 1.79 -12.28
CA LEU A 279 -19.01 3.02 -11.47
C LEU A 279 -18.99 4.26 -12.38
N HIS A 280 -18.17 4.31 -13.42
CA HIS A 280 -18.14 5.47 -14.32
C HIS A 280 -19.28 5.55 -15.34
N SER A 281 -20.18 4.55 -15.39
CA SER A 281 -21.21 4.49 -16.42
C SER A 281 -22.35 5.50 -16.15
N LYS A 282 -22.53 6.46 -17.08
CA LYS A 282 -23.69 7.39 -17.06
C LYS A 282 -25.03 6.72 -17.45
N ARG A 283 -24.96 5.55 -18.09
CA ARG A 283 -26.11 4.78 -18.59
C ARG A 283 -26.25 3.42 -17.89
N GLY A 284 -25.43 3.19 -16.86
CA GLY A 284 -25.40 1.94 -16.10
C GLY A 284 -26.51 1.89 -15.06
N ARG A 285 -26.40 0.92 -14.16
CA ARG A 285 -27.27 0.81 -12.99
C ARG A 285 -27.15 2.06 -12.10
N GLN A 286 -28.14 2.27 -11.25
CA GLN A 286 -27.98 3.25 -10.17
C GLN A 286 -26.83 2.81 -9.27
N PHE A 287 -26.12 3.76 -8.64
CA PHE A 287 -24.93 3.45 -7.83
C PHE A 287 -25.21 2.36 -6.77
N ILE A 288 -26.33 2.49 -6.07
CA ILE A 288 -26.79 1.54 -5.04
C ILE A 288 -27.23 0.18 -5.60
N GLU A 289 -27.37 0.05 -6.92
CA GLU A 289 -27.76 -1.19 -7.62
C GLU A 289 -26.56 -1.95 -8.17
N ILE A 290 -25.36 -1.38 -8.11
CA ILE A 290 -24.12 -2.03 -8.53
C ILE A 290 -23.80 -3.14 -7.53
N PRO A 291 -23.69 -4.43 -7.95
CA PRO A 291 -23.48 -5.56 -7.04
C PRO A 291 -22.26 -5.39 -6.14
N PHE A 292 -21.15 -4.92 -6.71
CA PHE A 292 -19.94 -4.60 -5.98
C PHE A 292 -20.18 -3.61 -4.83
N ILE A 293 -20.91 -2.51 -5.09
CA ILE A 293 -21.21 -1.49 -4.07
C ILE A 293 -22.10 -2.04 -2.96
N LYS A 294 -23.13 -2.81 -3.33
CA LYS A 294 -24.02 -3.44 -2.33
C LYS A 294 -23.25 -4.36 -1.39
N GLU A 295 -22.42 -5.23 -1.96
CA GLU A 295 -21.68 -6.20 -1.16
C GLU A 295 -20.57 -5.53 -0.35
N LEU A 296 -19.87 -4.53 -0.91
CA LEU A 296 -18.89 -3.73 -0.17
C LEU A 296 -19.53 -3.02 1.03
N ALA A 297 -20.68 -2.39 0.84
CA ALA A 297 -21.42 -1.73 1.92
C ALA A 297 -21.81 -2.72 3.01
N LYS A 298 -22.38 -3.86 2.62
CA LYS A 298 -22.76 -4.92 3.55
C LYS A 298 -21.56 -5.45 4.32
N LYS A 299 -20.48 -5.85 3.64
CA LYS A 299 -19.25 -6.37 4.29
C LYS A 299 -18.61 -5.35 5.22
N SER A 300 -18.61 -4.06 4.88
CA SER A 300 -18.08 -2.99 5.75
C SER A 300 -18.88 -2.87 7.05
N ILE A 301 -20.22 -2.83 6.95
CA ILE A 301 -21.12 -2.78 8.12
C ILE A 301 -20.96 -4.06 8.99
N GLU A 302 -20.90 -5.23 8.36
CA GLU A 302 -20.70 -6.52 9.02
C GLU A 302 -19.35 -6.63 9.74
N TYR A 303 -18.29 -6.14 9.10
CA TYR A 303 -16.95 -6.10 9.66
C TYR A 303 -16.92 -5.22 10.93
N CYS A 304 -17.36 -3.97 10.83
CA CYS A 304 -17.42 -3.06 11.98
C CYS A 304 -18.33 -3.60 13.09
N ALA A 305 -19.46 -4.23 12.75
CA ALA A 305 -20.35 -4.81 13.75
C ALA A 305 -19.71 -5.98 14.52
N THR A 306 -18.89 -6.78 13.84
CA THR A 306 -18.08 -7.82 14.47
C THR A 306 -17.06 -7.19 15.42
N GLN A 307 -16.34 -6.16 14.98
CA GLN A 307 -15.36 -5.45 15.81
C GLN A 307 -15.99 -4.82 17.07
N ILE A 308 -17.15 -4.18 16.95
CA ILE A 308 -17.92 -3.66 18.11
C ILE A 308 -18.28 -4.80 19.08
N SER A 309 -18.76 -5.93 18.54
CA SER A 309 -19.14 -7.08 19.36
C SER A 309 -17.97 -7.74 20.09
N GLU A 310 -16.76 -7.59 19.55
CA GLU A 310 -15.49 -8.04 20.13
C GLU A 310 -14.87 -7.01 21.09
N GLY A 311 -15.50 -5.85 21.28
CA GLY A 311 -15.02 -4.76 22.14
C GLY A 311 -13.86 -3.96 21.52
N SER A 312 -13.75 -3.98 20.18
CA SER A 312 -12.75 -3.25 19.41
C SER A 312 -13.40 -2.12 18.62
N ASP A 313 -14.01 -1.14 19.31
CA ASP A 313 -14.54 0.07 18.68
C ASP A 313 -13.49 1.19 18.76
N PRO A 314 -12.89 1.61 17.63
CA PRO A 314 -11.87 2.65 17.64
C PRO A 314 -12.40 4.00 18.11
N ARG A 315 -13.72 4.24 18.08
CA ARG A 315 -14.34 5.49 18.55
C ARG A 315 -14.20 5.68 20.06
N GLU A 316 -14.17 4.60 20.84
CA GLU A 316 -14.07 4.65 22.30
C GLU A 316 -12.71 5.17 22.80
N TYR A 317 -11.66 5.12 21.97
CA TYR A 317 -10.31 5.53 22.37
C TYR A 317 -9.99 7.02 22.12
N TYR A 318 -10.89 7.75 21.45
CA TYR A 318 -10.68 9.16 21.08
C TYR A 318 -11.64 10.14 21.76
N GLU A 319 -12.56 9.67 22.60
CA GLU A 319 -13.42 10.55 23.41
C GLU A 319 -12.67 11.25 24.57
N ASP A 320 -11.41 10.90 24.84
CA ASP A 320 -10.59 11.43 25.94
C ASP A 320 -9.62 12.57 25.55
N ILE A 321 -9.71 13.12 24.34
CA ILE A 321 -8.88 14.27 23.91
C ILE A 321 -9.79 15.49 23.67
N ASP A 322 -10.09 16.19 24.77
CA ASP A 322 -10.68 17.56 24.79
C ASP A 322 -9.58 18.64 24.82
#